data_AF-A0A0Q6XAE3-F1
#
_entry.id   AF-A0A0Q6XAE3-F1
#
_cell.length_a   1.000
_cell.length_b   1.000
_cell.length_c   1.000
_cell.angle_alpha   90.00
_cell.angle_beta   90.00
_cell.angle_gamma   90.00
#
_symmetry.space_group_name_H-M   'P 1'
#
loop_
_entity.id
_entity.type
_entity.pdbx_description
1 polymer ?
#
loop_
_entity_poly.entity_id
_entity_poly.type
_entity_poly.pdbx_seq_one_letter_code
_entity_poly.pdbx_strand_id
1 'polypeptide(L)'
;MAADKPQPHTRPVQTGPGKTGVPESVPRLPHERDESADSQRSEPRPKMRQAHDDVAAGRVDTDRGPPSNEAYQKQKSPGKPRV
;
A
#
# COMPACT_ATOMS: atom_id res chain seq x y z
N MET A 1 25.41 25.83 -21.68
CA MET A 1 24.97 24.60 -22.38
C MET A 1 24.34 23.70 -21.33
N ALA A 2 23.03 23.45 -21.47
CA ALA A 2 22.18 22.88 -20.42
C ALA A 2 22.41 21.38 -20.21
N ALA A 3 22.33 20.94 -18.95
CA ALA A 3 22.45 19.55 -18.53
C ALA A 3 21.22 18.73 -18.95
N ASP A 4 21.47 17.62 -19.64
CA ASP A 4 20.47 16.62 -20.00
C ASP A 4 20.05 15.83 -18.75
N LYS A 5 18.79 15.98 -18.33
CA LYS A 5 18.20 15.21 -17.22
C LYS A 5 17.45 14.02 -17.81
N PRO A 6 17.63 12.79 -17.30
CA PRO A 6 16.91 11.63 -17.81
C PRO A 6 15.42 11.74 -17.51
N GLN A 7 14.60 11.64 -18.56
CA GLN A 7 13.14 11.73 -18.47
C GLN A 7 12.55 10.42 -17.89
N PRO A 8 11.58 10.49 -16.96
CA PRO A 8 10.87 9.32 -16.48
C PRO A 8 9.97 8.78 -17.58
N HIS A 9 10.26 7.57 -18.06
CA HIS A 9 9.45 6.87 -19.05
C HIS A 9 8.27 6.23 -18.32
N THR A 10 7.20 7.00 -18.10
CA THR A 10 5.90 6.43 -17.74
C THR A 10 5.40 5.63 -18.93
N ARG A 11 5.40 4.30 -18.79
CA ARG A 11 4.75 3.40 -19.76
C ARG A 11 3.27 3.80 -19.87
N PRO A 12 2.73 4.01 -21.08
CA PRO A 12 1.30 4.24 -21.23
C PRO A 12 0.56 3.01 -20.71
N VAL A 13 -0.37 3.20 -19.78
CA VAL A 13 -1.34 2.18 -19.40
C VAL A 13 -2.14 1.86 -20.66
N GLN A 14 -1.87 0.70 -21.26
CA GLN A 14 -2.69 0.17 -22.35
C GLN A 14 -4.03 -0.25 -21.74
N THR A 15 -4.99 0.68 -21.73
CA THR A 15 -6.40 0.35 -21.55
C THR A 15 -6.86 -0.28 -22.86
N GLY A 16 -6.65 -1.59 -23.00
CA GLY A 16 -7.29 -2.38 -24.05
C GLY A 16 -8.82 -2.24 -23.92
N PRO A 17 -9.57 -2.37 -25.04
CA PRO A 17 -11.02 -2.24 -25.00
C PRO A 17 -11.57 -3.31 -24.05
N GLY A 18 -12.03 -2.87 -22.88
CA GLY A 18 -12.78 -3.70 -21.94
C GLY A 18 -13.97 -4.25 -22.70
N LYS A 19 -14.04 -5.57 -22.84
CA LYS A 19 -15.14 -6.27 -23.48
C LYS A 19 -16.35 -6.09 -22.58
N THR A 20 -17.13 -5.05 -22.84
CA THR A 20 -18.33 -4.72 -22.08
C THR A 20 -19.36 -5.83 -22.30
N GLY A 21 -19.70 -6.55 -21.22
CA GLY A 21 -20.92 -7.34 -21.12
C GLY A 21 -20.92 -8.69 -21.82
N VAL A 22 -20.36 -9.71 -21.16
CA VAL A 22 -20.84 -11.09 -21.35
C VAL A 22 -22.23 -11.18 -20.72
N PRO A 23 -23.28 -11.67 -21.41
CA PRO A 23 -24.62 -11.78 -20.84
C PRO A 23 -24.61 -12.63 -19.56
N GLU A 24 -25.20 -12.11 -18.48
CA GLU A 24 -25.19 -12.74 -17.14
C GLU A 24 -25.99 -14.05 -17.04
N SER A 25 -26.52 -14.56 -18.16
CA SER A 25 -27.41 -15.72 -18.17
C SER A 25 -26.70 -17.06 -18.00
N VAL A 26 -25.37 -17.11 -18.13
CA VAL A 26 -24.58 -18.35 -17.98
C VAL A 26 -23.50 -18.13 -16.92
N PRO A 27 -23.38 -19.01 -15.91
CA PRO A 27 -22.30 -18.93 -14.95
C PRO A 27 -20.95 -19.00 -15.67
N ARG A 28 -20.13 -17.94 -15.53
CA ARG A 28 -18.78 -17.87 -16.09
C ARG A 28 -17.91 -19.00 -15.55
N LEU A 29 -17.03 -19.54 -16.39
CA LEU A 29 -16.01 -20.50 -15.98
C LEU A 29 -15.03 -19.86 -14.99
N PRO A 30 -14.30 -20.63 -14.17
CA PRO A 30 -13.37 -20.06 -13.18
C PRO A 30 -12.36 -19.08 -13.77
N HIS A 31 -11.71 -19.43 -14.89
CA HIS A 31 -10.74 -18.57 -15.56
C HIS A 31 -11.38 -17.33 -16.20
N GLU A 32 -12.61 -17.43 -16.70
CA GLU A 32 -13.35 -16.27 -17.21
C GLU A 32 -13.72 -15.30 -16.08
N ARG A 33 -14.11 -15.84 -14.91
CA ARG A 33 -14.40 -15.05 -13.71
C ARG A 33 -13.16 -14.35 -13.19
N ASP A 34 -12.02 -15.03 -13.17
CA ASP A 34 -10.76 -14.45 -12.69
C ASP A 34 -10.25 -13.33 -13.61
N GLU A 35 -10.47 -13.46 -14.92
CA GLU A 35 -10.10 -12.44 -15.92
C GLU A 35 -11.11 -11.29 -16.05
N SER A 36 -12.23 -11.34 -15.33
CA SER A 36 -13.25 -10.30 -15.42
C SER A 36 -12.92 -9.06 -14.58
N ALA A 37 -13.28 -7.88 -15.08
CA ALA A 37 -13.01 -6.61 -14.39
C ALA A 37 -13.74 -6.46 -13.04
N ASP A 38 -14.89 -7.13 -12.89
CA ASP A 38 -15.68 -7.18 -11.67
C ASP A 38 -15.20 -8.22 -10.66
N SER A 39 -14.23 -9.07 -11.02
CA SER A 39 -13.69 -10.13 -10.16
C SER A 39 -13.14 -9.62 -8.83
N GLN A 40 -12.61 -8.39 -8.83
CA GLN A 40 -12.04 -7.74 -7.65
C GLN A 40 -12.98 -6.71 -7.02
N ARG A 41 -14.23 -6.62 -7.48
CA ARG A 41 -15.20 -5.66 -6.95
C ARG A 41 -15.72 -6.13 -5.60
N SER A 42 -15.27 -5.49 -4.53
CA SER A 42 -15.76 -5.71 -3.17
C SER A 42 -15.82 -4.39 -2.41
N GLU A 43 -16.68 -4.33 -1.40
CA GLU A 43 -16.72 -3.18 -0.49
C GLU A 43 -15.37 -3.01 0.24
N PRO A 44 -14.89 -1.78 0.44
CA PRO A 44 -13.67 -1.54 1.20
C PRO A 44 -13.78 -2.13 2.60
N ARG A 45 -12.85 -3.04 2.92
CA ARG A 45 -12.76 -3.68 4.24
C ARG A 45 -12.56 -2.60 5.32
N PRO A 46 -13.07 -2.80 6.56
CA PRO A 46 -12.94 -1.82 7.64
C PRO A 46 -11.50 -1.34 7.85
N LYS A 47 -10.52 -2.26 7.80
CA LYS A 47 -9.09 -1.93 7.93
C LYS A 47 -8.56 -0.99 6.84
N MET A 48 -9.10 -1.05 5.63
CA MET A 48 -8.67 -0.14 4.56
C MET A 48 -9.23 1.26 4.74
N ARG A 49 -10.46 1.37 5.26
CA ARG A 49 -11.06 2.66 5.62
C ARG A 49 -10.24 3.34 6.72
N GLN A 50 -9.89 2.58 7.76
CA GLN A 50 -9.03 3.08 8.84
C GLN A 50 -7.67 3.57 8.32
N ALA A 51 -6.99 2.77 7.49
CA ALA A 51 -5.71 3.16 6.92
C ALA A 51 -5.81 4.43 6.05
N HIS A 52 -6.89 4.56 5.29
CA HIS A 52 -7.18 5.79 4.54
C HIS A 52 -7.33 6.99 5.49
N ASP A 53 -8.14 6.85 6.54
CA ASP A 53 -8.42 7.93 7.49
C ASP A 53 -7.17 8.32 8.28
N ASP A 54 -6.29 7.37 8.61
CA ASP A 54 -5.02 7.61 9.26
C ASP A 54 -4.09 8.45 8.37
N VAL A 55 -3.94 8.07 7.09
CA VAL A 55 -3.14 8.83 6.13
C VAL A 55 -3.74 10.22 5.88
N ALA A 56 -5.06 10.32 5.73
CA ALA A 56 -5.76 11.59 5.53
C ALA A 56 -5.62 12.52 6.74
N ALA A 57 -5.58 11.97 7.95
CA ALA A 57 -5.30 12.70 9.18
C ALA A 57 -3.81 13.03 9.39
N GLY A 58 -2.93 12.63 8.48
CA GLY A 58 -1.48 12.86 8.58
C GLY A 58 -0.80 12.00 9.65
N ARG A 59 -1.43 10.91 10.10
CA ARG A 59 -0.81 9.97 11.03
C ARG A 59 0.29 9.21 10.29
N VAL A 60 1.53 9.58 10.60
CA VAL A 60 2.73 8.84 10.19
C VAL A 60 2.90 7.63 11.12
N ASP A 61 3.62 6.61 10.63
CA ASP A 61 3.94 5.35 11.32
C ASP A 61 4.10 5.53 12.84
N THR A 62 3.24 4.86 13.61
CA THR A 62 3.29 4.90 15.09
C THR A 62 4.32 3.92 15.63
N ASP A 63 5.38 3.65 14.87
CA ASP A 63 6.44 2.77 15.33
C ASP A 63 7.05 3.34 16.62
N ARG A 64 7.49 2.45 17.51
CA ARG A 64 8.26 2.84 18.68
C ARG A 64 9.71 2.37 18.54
N GLY A 65 10.21 2.19 17.32
CA GLY A 65 11.53 1.63 17.05
C GLY A 65 12.64 2.45 17.74
N PRO A 66 12.79 3.74 17.41
CA PRO A 66 13.77 4.62 18.05
C PRO A 66 13.61 4.71 19.58
N PRO A 67 12.43 5.02 20.15
CA PRO A 67 12.30 5.12 21.61
C PRO A 67 12.48 3.77 22.34
N SER A 68 12.09 2.64 21.72
CA SER A 68 12.32 1.32 22.31
C SER A 68 13.81 0.95 22.32
N ASN A 69 14.52 1.27 21.24
CA ASN A 69 15.97 1.09 21.17
C ASN A 69 16.69 1.96 22.22
N GLU A 70 16.31 3.23 22.36
CA GLU A 70 16.88 4.12 23.39
C GLU A 70 16.67 3.59 24.81
N ALA A 71 15.46 3.09 25.13
CA ALA A 71 15.17 2.48 26.41
C ALA A 71 16.05 1.25 26.67
N TYR A 72 16.22 0.40 25.67
CA TYR A 72 17.09 -0.78 25.75
C TYR A 72 18.55 -0.39 26.05
N GLN A 73 19.11 0.61 25.36
CA GLN A 73 20.51 1.02 25.59
C GLN A 73 20.73 1.62 26.99
N LYS A 74 19.75 2.37 27.50
CA LYS A 74 19.78 2.91 28.88
C LYS A 74 19.77 1.79 29.92
N GLN A 75 18.98 0.73 29.71
CA GLN A 75 18.94 -0.42 30.61
C GLN A 75 20.23 -1.27 30.52
N LYS A 76 20.79 -1.41 29.32
CA LYS A 76 22.01 -2.18 29.09
C LYS A 76 23.27 -1.53 29.69
N SER A 77 23.25 -0.21 29.89
CA SER A 77 24.36 0.55 30.47
C SER A 77 24.06 0.86 31.93
N PRO A 78 24.38 -0.02 32.90
CA PRO A 78 24.22 0.33 34.31
C PRO A 78 25.08 1.56 34.59
N GLY A 79 24.43 2.63 35.05
CA GLY A 79 25.07 3.91 35.30
C GLY A 79 26.35 3.74 36.10
N LYS A 80 27.44 4.33 35.60
CA LYS A 80 28.74 4.37 36.28
C LYS A 80 28.49 4.78 37.75
N PRO A 81 28.93 3.99 38.75
CA PRO A 81 28.68 4.34 40.14
C PRO A 81 29.28 5.72 40.40
N ARG A 82 28.47 6.63 40.97
CA ARG A 82 28.98 7.90 41.49
C ARG A 82 29.86 7.56 42.69
N VAL A 83 31.16 7.70 42.51
CA VAL A 83 32.19 7.67 43.56
C VAL A 83 32.13 8.97 44.35
#